data_AF-A0A0K2VKQ7-F1
#
_entry.id   AF-A0A0K2VKQ7-F1
#
_cell.length_a   1.000
_cell.length_b   1.000
_cell.length_c   1.000
_cell.angle_alpha   90.00
_cell.angle_beta   90.00
_cell.angle_gamma   90.00
#
_symmetry.space_group_name_H-M   'P 1'
#
loop_
_entity.id
_entity.type
_entity.pdbx_description
1 polymer ?
#
loop_
_entity_poly.entity_id
_entity_poly.type
_entity_poly.pdbx_seq_one_letter_code
_entity_poly.pdbx_strand_id
1 'polypeptide(L)' 'HIDILDKNEGLRIGKYKMLPHMKAHPAKDRLKKLNHTMSNMDKNGLNNLKYKIISKKNEALYTNLTVNILYNT' A
#
# COMPACT_ATOMS: atom_id res chain seq x y z
N HIS A 1 22.12 -2.40 -17.43
CA HIS A 1 23.03 -2.05 -16.32
C HIS A 1 22.26 -1.08 -15.43
N ILE A 2 21.91 -1.45 -14.19
CA ILE A 2 21.31 -0.49 -13.25
C ILE A 2 22.49 0.08 -12.50
N ASP A 3 22.77 1.36 -12.70
CA ASP A 3 23.85 2.02 -11.97
C ASP A 3 23.45 2.09 -10.49
N ILE A 4 24.16 1.30 -9.67
CA ILE A 4 24.01 1.35 -8.22
C ILE A 4 24.60 2.68 -7.79
N LEU A 5 23.72 3.65 -7.56
CA LEU A 5 24.10 4.97 -7.07
C LEU A 5 24.86 4.82 -5.75
N ASP A 6 25.92 5.60 -5.60
CA ASP A 6 26.60 5.79 -4.32
C ASP A 6 25.55 6.06 -3.23
N LYS A 7 25.73 5.42 -2.07
CA LYS A 7 24.87 5.58 -0.89
C LYS A 7 24.54 7.04 -0.58
N ASN A 8 25.48 7.96 -0.77
CA ASN A 8 25.27 9.39 -0.52
C ASN A 8 24.38 10.05 -1.58
N GLU A 9 24.50 9.61 -2.84
CA GLU A 9 23.69 10.09 -3.95
C GLU A 9 22.25 9.56 -3.87
N GLY A 10 22.07 8.28 -3.55
CA GLY A 10 20.75 7.68 -3.28
C GLY A 10 20.00 8.38 -2.14
N LEU A 11 20.72 8.77 -1.08
CA LEU A 11 20.14 9.49 0.06
C LEU A 11 19.74 10.94 -0.30
N ARG A 12 20.36 11.53 -1.33
CA ARG A 12 20.05 12.89 -1.81
C ARG A 12 18.78 12.90 -2.66
N ILE A 13 18.63 11.95 -3.57
CA ILE A 13 17.54 11.91 -4.55
C ILE A 13 16.27 11.23 -4.03
N GLY A 14 16.37 10.35 -3.03
CA GLY A 14 15.24 9.58 -2.49
C GLY A 14 14.44 10.28 -1.40
N LYS A 15 14.66 11.58 -1.15
CA LYS A 15 13.99 12.31 -0.07
C LYS A 15 12.54 12.63 -0.46
N TYR A 16 11.59 12.15 0.34
CA TYR A 16 10.18 12.51 0.24
C TYR A 16 9.74 13.25 1.50
N LYS A 17 8.77 14.17 1.34
CA LYS A 17 8.14 14.87 2.46
C LYS A 17 6.76 14.27 2.71
N MET A 18 6.57 13.70 3.89
CA MET A 18 5.26 13.19 4.30
C MET A 18 4.32 14.35 4.62
N LEU A 19 3.08 14.28 4.14
CA LEU A 19 2.03 15.21 4.55
C LEU A 19 1.63 14.94 6.03
N PRO A 20 1.31 15.97 6.81
CA PRO A 20 0.93 15.79 8.20
C PRO A 20 -0.35 14.94 8.32
N HIS A 21 -0.31 13.93 9.17
CA HIS A 21 -1.42 13.02 9.48
C HIS A 21 -1.21 12.50 10.91
N MET A 22 -2.22 11.86 11.49
CA MET A 22 -2.11 11.27 12.83
C MET A 22 -0.97 10.25 12.88
N LYS A 23 -0.06 10.39 13.85
CA LYS A 23 1.10 9.50 13.98
C LYS A 23 0.64 8.06 14.21
N ALA A 24 1.08 7.16 13.32
CA ALA A 24 0.92 5.73 13.53
C ALA A 24 1.81 5.27 14.69
N HIS A 25 1.27 4.41 15.56
CA HIS A 25 2.05 3.77 16.62
C HIS A 25 2.75 2.52 16.05
N PRO A 26 3.95 2.18 16.53
CA PRO A 26 4.62 0.94 16.15
C PRO A 26 3.74 -0.28 16.43
N ALA A 27 3.75 -1.26 15.53
CA ALA A 27 3.00 -2.50 15.73
C ALA A 27 3.61 -3.32 16.87
N LYS A 28 2.85 -3.50 17.97
CA LYS A 28 3.27 -4.28 19.14
C LYS A 28 3.62 -5.75 18.80
N ASP A 29 2.93 -6.33 17.81
CA ASP A 29 3.05 -7.74 17.44
C ASP A 29 3.87 -7.98 16.16
N ARG A 30 4.99 -7.27 16.00
CA ARG A 30 5.78 -7.27 14.76
C ARG A 30 6.11 -8.68 14.24
N LEU A 31 6.63 -9.56 15.10
CA LEU A 31 7.04 -10.92 14.72
C LEU A 31 5.84 -11.80 14.36
N LYS A 32 4.73 -11.69 15.10
CA LYS A 32 3.50 -12.43 14.81
C LYS A 32 2.94 -12.06 13.45
N LYS A 33 2.95 -10.77 13.09
CA LYS A 33 2.52 -10.30 11.76
C LYS A 33 3.40 -10.84 10.64
N LEU A 34 4.72 -10.88 10.83
CA LEU A 34 5.64 -11.48 9.85
C LEU A 34 5.32 -12.96 9.60
N ASN A 35 5.20 -13.77 10.66
CA ASN A 35 4.88 -15.19 10.54
C ASN A 35 3.50 -15.43 9.90
N HIS A 36 2.51 -14.59 10.23
CA HIS A 36 1.20 -14.67 9.60
C HIS A 36 1.26 -14.33 8.10
N THR A 37 1.98 -13.28 7.71
CA THR A 37 2.14 -12.91 6.30
C THR A 37 2.81 -14.03 5.50
N MET A 38 3.91 -14.61 6.01
CA MET A 38 4.61 -15.69 5.31
C MET A 38 3.72 -16.90 5.03
N SER A 39 2.80 -17.22 5.94
CA SER A 39 1.90 -18.38 5.79
C SER A 39 0.63 -18.10 4.97
N ASN A 40 0.28 -16.83 4.77
CA ASN A 40 -1.01 -16.43 4.20
C ASN A 40 -0.91 -15.63 2.89
N MET A 41 0.28 -15.14 2.51
CA MET A 41 0.43 -14.23 1.37
C MET A 41 -0.01 -14.84 0.02
N ASP A 42 0.20 -16.14 -0.19
CA ASP A 42 -0.22 -16.81 -1.43
C ASP A 42 -1.74 -17.09 -1.47
N LYS A 43 -2.38 -17.09 -0.30
CA LYS A 43 -3.79 -17.42 -0.13
C LYS A 43 -4.68 -16.18 -0.06
N ASN A 44 -4.12 -15.04 0.32
CA ASN A 44 -4.86 -13.83 0.61
C ASN A 44 -4.23 -12.60 -0.06
N GLY A 45 -4.90 -12.10 -1.11
CA GLY A 45 -4.39 -11.05 -1.96
C GLY A 45 -5.30 -10.78 -3.16
N LEU A 46 -4.72 -10.54 -4.34
CA LEU A 46 -5.50 -10.23 -5.54
C LEU A 46 -6.41 -11.39 -5.98
N ASN A 47 -5.98 -12.63 -5.74
CA ASN A 47 -6.72 -13.84 -6.11
C ASN A 47 -8.08 -13.99 -5.42
N ASN A 48 -8.29 -13.32 -4.29
CA ASN A 48 -9.53 -13.39 -3.54
C ASN A 48 -10.09 -12.01 -3.15
N LEU A 49 -9.59 -10.94 -3.78
CA LEU A 49 -10.05 -9.57 -3.55
C LEU A 49 -11.49 -9.39 -4.06
N LYS A 50 -12.44 -9.25 -3.13
CA LYS A 50 -13.85 -8.97 -3.44
C LYS A 50 -14.16 -7.49 -3.19
N TYR A 51 -14.73 -6.83 -4.18
CA TYR A 51 -15.23 -5.46 -4.05
C TYR A 51 -16.28 -5.18 -5.13
N LYS A 52 -17.07 -4.12 -4.95
CA LYS A 52 -17.97 -3.58 -5.95
C LYS A 52 -17.73 -2.10 -6.17
N ILE A 53 -17.60 -1.66 -7.41
CA ILE A 53 -17.52 -0.24 -7.75
C ILE A 53 -18.90 0.39 -7.54
N ILE A 54 -18.97 1.41 -6.69
CA ILE A 54 -20.19 2.19 -6.42
C ILE A 54 -20.26 3.41 -7.36
N SER A 55 -19.11 4.05 -7.59
CA SER A 55 -19.03 5.25 -8.43
C SER A 55 -17.69 5.31 -9.15
N LYS A 56 -17.73 5.81 -10.38
CA LYS A 56 -16.56 6.14 -11.19
C LYS A 56 -16.71 7.57 -11.71
N LYS A 57 -15.74 8.43 -11.42
CA LYS A 57 -15.68 9.81 -11.92
C LYS A 57 -14.34 10.03 -12.59
N ASN A 58 -14.35 10.51 -13.84
CA ASN A 58 -13.16 10.93 -14.54
C ASN A 58 -13.02 12.44 -14.34
N GLU A 59 -12.07 12.85 -13.51
CA GLU A 59 -11.72 14.25 -13.30
C GLU A 59 -10.61 14.66 -14.26
N ALA A 60 -10.37 15.96 -14.43
CA ALA A 60 -9.35 16.44 -15.36
C ALA A 60 -7.92 15.94 -15.05
N LEU A 61 -7.62 15.64 -13.78
CA LEU A 61 -6.28 15.27 -13.33
C LEU A 61 -6.17 13.84 -12.76
N TYR A 62 -7.29 13.16 -12.55
CA TYR A 62 -7.32 11.83 -11.95
C TYR A 62 -8.66 11.12 -12.19
N THR A 63 -8.69 9.81 -11.94
CA THR A 63 -9.95 9.04 -11.93
C THR A 63 -10.26 8.63 -10.51
N ASN A 64 -11.44 9.02 -10.02
CA ASN A 64 -11.94 8.59 -8.72
C ASN A 64 -12.76 7.30 -8.87
N LEU A 65 -12.38 6.26 -8.14
CA LEU A 65 -13.16 5.04 -7.98
C LEU A 65 -13.59 4.92 -6.52
N THR A 66 -14.89 5.00 -6.28
CA THR A 66 -15.48 4.71 -4.96
C THR A 66 -15.94 3.25 -4.96
N VAL A 67 -15.47 2.46 -3.99
CA VAL A 67 -15.70 1.01 -3.94
C VAL A 67 -16.29 0.57 -2.60
N ASN A 68 -17.15 -0.45 -2.63
CA ASN A 68 -17.58 -1.20 -1.45
C ASN A 68 -16.70 -2.44 -1.30
N ILE A 69 -15.88 -2.47 -0.25
CA ILE A 69 -15.01 -3.60 0.09
C ILE A 69 -15.70 -4.70 0.91
N LEU A 70 -16.93 -4.46 1.38
CA LEU A 70 -17.75 -5.44 2.10
C LEU A 70 -18.74 -6.16 1.18
N TYR A 71 -18.59 -6.00 -0.14
CA TYR A 71 -19.45 -6.63 -1.11
C TYR A 71 -19.29 -8.15 -1.09
N ASN A 72 -20.38 -8.86 -0.75
CA ASN A 72 -20.44 -10.32 -0.64
C ASN A 72 -19.48 -10.93 0.41
N THR A 73 -19.31 -10.22 1.53
CA THR A 73 -18.74 -10.77 2.78
C THR A 73 -19.84 -11.31 3.67
#